data_AF-A0A399ILG5-F1
#
_entry.id   AF-A0A399ILG5-F1
#
_cell.length_a   1.000
_cell.length_b   1.000
_cell.length_c   1.000
_cell.angle_alpha   90.00
_cell.angle_beta   90.00
_cell.angle_gamma   90.00
#
_symmetry.space_group_name_H-M   'P 1'
#
loop_
_entity.id
_entity.type
_entity.pdbx_description
1 polymer ?
#
loop_
_entity_poly.entity_id
_entity_poly.type
_entity_poly.pdbx_seq_one_letter_code
_entity_poly.pdbx_strand_id
1 'polypeptide(L)'
;MKKNLVLISCLSLLLILGGCSNNNSMQPTNENQTSQDNSKDVNVPIQATIDQNNVDVKKETDSKSISSTESAKKSPNEQEVKDKNNDSQKTTKVNSIVKLYNGTYFDDRRFGDNVLKNYCEIAISNVTNTSFDFTIYEVNTLYGKTESKKVIFLKNTAVFTGDGTKAVFHGKNYTLNFTFPNKHNSYPVVTDIEISGFHPLEGKTYVNNGIPGHEFG
;
A
#
# COMPACT_ATOMS: atom_id res chain seq x y z
N MET A 1 12.25 -23.81 58.93
CA MET A 1 13.01 -22.71 59.59
C MET A 1 14.01 -22.13 58.59
N LYS A 2 14.39 -20.84 58.73
CA LYS A 2 15.73 -20.23 58.46
C LYS A 2 16.53 -20.74 57.22
N LYS A 3 16.94 -19.93 56.24
CA LYS A 3 17.14 -18.45 56.16
C LYS A 3 16.86 -17.92 54.74
N ASN A 4 16.56 -16.63 54.64
CA ASN A 4 16.65 -15.86 53.39
C ASN A 4 18.13 -15.52 53.10
N LEU A 5 18.49 -15.32 51.83
CA LEU A 5 19.68 -14.58 51.44
C LEU A 5 19.29 -13.55 50.37
N VAL A 6 19.27 -12.28 50.74
CA VAL A 6 19.08 -11.14 49.83
C VAL A 6 20.46 -10.52 49.60
N LEU A 7 20.91 -10.46 48.35
CA LEU A 7 22.13 -9.76 47.98
C LEU A 7 21.77 -8.39 47.40
N ILE A 8 21.94 -7.35 48.21
CA ILE A 8 21.95 -5.95 47.75
C ILE A 8 23.41 -5.58 47.47
N SER A 9 23.67 -5.07 46.28
CA SER A 9 24.95 -4.42 45.94
C SER A 9 24.67 -3.12 45.20
N CYS A 10 24.59 -2.03 45.96
CA CYS A 10 24.62 -0.69 45.40
C CYS A 10 26.09 -0.33 45.13
N LEU A 11 26.41 0.08 43.90
CA LEU A 11 27.65 0.79 43.63
C LEU A 11 27.36 2.05 42.80
N SER A 12 27.50 3.20 43.45
CA SER A 12 27.13 4.50 42.92
C SER A 12 28.36 5.39 42.76
N LEU A 13 28.81 5.54 41.52
CA LEU A 13 29.68 6.61 41.07
C LEU A 13 29.17 7.06 39.70
N LEU A 14 29.21 8.32 39.29
CA LEU A 14 29.24 9.65 39.89
C LEU A 14 29.32 10.59 38.66
N LEU A 15 28.88 11.84 38.79
CA LEU A 15 28.76 12.74 37.63
C LEU A 15 30.12 13.24 37.13
N ILE A 16 30.26 13.39 35.81
CA ILE A 16 31.17 14.39 35.21
C ILE A 16 30.34 15.27 34.27
N LEU A 17 30.32 16.58 34.55
CA LEU A 17 29.68 17.59 33.72
C LEU A 17 30.61 18.00 32.58
N GLY A 18 30.21 17.73 31.33
CA GLY A 18 30.94 18.09 30.11
C GLY A 18 30.32 19.27 29.37
N GLY A 19 30.19 20.44 30.03
CA GLY A 19 29.53 21.62 29.47
C GLY A 19 30.47 22.52 28.65
N CYS A 20 30.52 22.34 27.33
CA CYS A 20 31.15 23.30 26.41
C CYS A 20 30.13 23.78 25.37
N SER A 21 29.39 24.83 25.70
CA SER A 21 28.73 25.64 24.67
C SER A 21 29.77 26.58 24.07
N ASN A 22 29.89 26.62 22.74
CA ASN A 22 30.50 27.76 22.07
C ASN A 22 29.86 27.95 20.69
N ASN A 23 29.15 29.06 20.51
CA ASN A 23 28.66 29.47 19.20
C ASN A 23 29.84 29.99 18.39
N ASN A 24 30.01 29.51 17.15
CA ASN A 24 30.74 30.25 16.13
C ASN A 24 29.98 30.12 14.80
N SER A 25 29.45 31.25 14.32
CA SER A 25 28.89 31.36 12.99
C SER A 25 30.02 31.63 12.00
N MET A 26 30.14 30.83 10.94
CA MET A 26 30.84 31.24 9.72
C MET A 26 30.29 30.50 8.50
N GLN A 27 29.85 31.29 7.53
CA GLN A 27 29.49 30.92 6.15
C GLN A 27 29.67 32.20 5.30
N PRO A 28 30.03 32.15 4.00
CA PRO A 28 30.52 31.02 3.19
C PRO A 28 32.01 31.15 2.85
N THR A 29 32.56 30.12 2.19
CA THR A 29 33.63 30.30 1.18
C THR A 29 33.05 29.87 -0.16
N ASN A 30 33.36 30.62 -1.23
CA ASN A 30 32.76 30.47 -2.54
C ASN A 30 33.86 30.45 -3.62
N GLU A 31 34.13 29.28 -4.18
CA GLU A 31 35.09 29.12 -5.28
C GLU A 31 34.42 28.50 -6.50
N ASN A 32 34.14 29.35 -7.49
CA ASN A 32 33.86 28.91 -8.85
C ASN A 32 35.15 28.39 -9.48
N GLN A 33 35.10 27.21 -10.10
CA GLN A 33 35.98 26.96 -11.25
C GLN A 33 35.25 26.25 -12.38
N THR A 34 35.03 27.00 -13.46
CA THR A 34 34.45 26.53 -14.71
C THR A 34 35.54 25.89 -15.56
N SER A 35 35.25 24.71 -16.13
CA SER A 35 35.92 24.23 -17.33
C SER A 35 34.88 23.81 -18.36
N GLN A 36 34.73 24.63 -19.40
CA GLN A 36 34.11 24.20 -20.65
C GLN A 36 35.16 23.51 -21.51
N ASP A 37 34.76 22.49 -22.27
CA ASP A 37 35.22 22.35 -23.65
C ASP A 37 34.07 21.85 -24.53
N ASN A 38 34.16 22.11 -25.83
CA ASN A 38 33.06 21.92 -26.78
C ASN A 38 33.46 20.98 -27.92
N SER A 39 32.64 19.95 -28.21
CA SER A 39 32.61 19.38 -29.57
C SER A 39 31.26 18.77 -29.98
N LYS A 40 30.44 19.62 -30.61
CA LYS A 40 29.74 19.38 -31.89
C LYS A 40 29.16 17.97 -32.16
N ASP A 41 27.86 17.85 -31.91
CA ASP A 41 26.83 17.86 -32.98
C ASP A 41 27.00 16.91 -34.17
N VAL A 42 26.22 15.81 -34.17
CA VAL A 42 25.62 15.20 -35.36
C VAL A 42 24.19 14.76 -35.03
N ASN A 43 23.21 15.19 -35.82
CA ASN A 43 21.80 14.84 -35.70
C ASN A 43 21.31 14.05 -36.93
N VAL A 44 20.91 12.77 -36.74
CA VAL A 44 20.11 12.01 -37.71
C VAL A 44 19.12 11.11 -36.96
N PRO A 45 17.80 11.19 -37.22
CA PRO A 45 16.81 10.27 -36.63
C PRO A 45 16.75 8.95 -37.42
N ILE A 46 16.52 7.83 -36.72
CA ILE A 46 16.19 6.55 -37.36
C ILE A 46 14.66 6.39 -37.43
N GLN A 47 14.19 5.97 -38.60
CA GLN A 47 12.80 6.02 -39.03
C GLN A 47 12.10 4.67 -38.83
N ALA A 48 10.78 4.69 -38.63
CA ALA A 48 9.99 3.47 -38.53
C ALA A 48 9.73 2.85 -39.92
N THR A 49 9.81 1.51 -39.99
CA THR A 49 9.38 0.73 -41.16
C THR A 49 8.21 -0.17 -40.76
N ILE A 50 7.15 -0.15 -41.57
CA ILE A 50 5.98 -1.04 -41.45
C ILE A 50 6.03 -1.99 -42.63
N ASP A 51 6.39 -3.26 -42.39
CA ASP A 51 6.32 -4.30 -43.42
C ASP A 51 4.94 -4.97 -43.41
N GLN A 52 4.05 -4.47 -44.28
CA GLN A 52 2.88 -5.24 -44.72
C GLN A 52 3.26 -6.03 -45.98
N ASN A 53 3.13 -7.35 -45.92
CA ASN A 53 3.07 -8.19 -47.12
C ASN A 53 1.86 -9.12 -47.02
N ASN A 54 0.99 -9.06 -48.04
CA ASN A 54 -0.24 -9.82 -48.12
C ASN A 54 -0.37 -10.38 -49.54
N VAL A 55 -0.41 -11.72 -49.67
CA VAL A 55 -0.68 -12.43 -50.92
C VAL A 55 -1.64 -13.59 -50.60
N ASP A 56 -2.60 -13.81 -51.50
CA ASP A 56 -3.86 -14.53 -51.28
C ASP A 56 -3.93 -15.87 -52.06
N VAL A 57 -5.10 -16.54 -52.04
CA VAL A 57 -5.54 -17.67 -52.89
C VAL A 57 -5.15 -19.06 -52.33
N LYS A 58 -6.08 -19.78 -51.67
CA LYS A 58 -6.93 -20.91 -52.19
C LYS A 58 -6.12 -22.07 -52.80
N LYS A 59 -6.40 -23.36 -52.56
CA LYS A 59 -7.65 -24.12 -52.27
C LYS A 59 -7.23 -25.55 -51.74
N GLU A 60 -8.03 -26.53 -51.29
CA GLU A 60 -9.49 -26.79 -51.18
C GLU A 60 -9.81 -27.87 -50.09
N THR A 61 -11.10 -28.08 -49.80
CA THR A 61 -11.91 -29.26 -49.30
C THR A 61 -11.20 -30.63 -49.21
N ASP A 62 -11.46 -31.54 -48.23
CA ASP A 62 -12.77 -32.17 -47.95
C ASP A 62 -12.96 -32.88 -46.56
N SER A 63 -14.24 -33.04 -46.18
CA SER A 63 -14.87 -34.17 -45.48
C SER A 63 -14.78 -34.42 -43.95
N LYS A 64 -15.92 -34.08 -43.29
CA LYS A 64 -16.83 -35.01 -42.58
C LYS A 64 -16.86 -35.05 -41.03
N SER A 65 -17.66 -34.11 -40.50
CA SER A 65 -18.55 -34.19 -39.31
C SER A 65 -18.64 -35.47 -38.46
N ILE A 66 -18.48 -35.30 -37.14
CA ILE A 66 -19.38 -35.84 -36.10
C ILE A 66 -19.69 -34.70 -35.09
N SER A 67 -20.93 -34.61 -34.61
CA SER A 67 -21.41 -33.59 -33.67
C SER A 67 -21.54 -34.09 -32.22
N SER A 68 -21.17 -33.27 -31.22
CA SER A 68 -21.98 -33.05 -29.99
C SER A 68 -21.39 -31.99 -29.03
N THR A 69 -22.19 -30.96 -28.78
CA THR A 69 -22.50 -30.39 -27.44
C THR A 69 -21.35 -30.06 -26.44
N GLU A 70 -20.92 -28.81 -26.51
CA GLU A 70 -20.95 -27.83 -25.40
C GLU A 70 -20.47 -28.25 -23.98
N SER A 71 -19.33 -27.67 -23.58
CA SER A 71 -19.00 -27.38 -22.17
C SER A 71 -17.97 -26.25 -22.08
N ALA A 72 -18.36 -25.04 -22.50
CA ALA A 72 -17.53 -23.85 -22.33
C ALA A 72 -17.38 -23.53 -20.83
N LYS A 73 -16.19 -23.77 -20.26
CA LYS A 73 -15.91 -23.58 -18.83
C LYS A 73 -15.80 -22.09 -18.48
N LYS A 74 -16.94 -21.42 -18.47
CA LYS A 74 -17.11 -19.99 -18.16
C LYS A 74 -16.45 -19.66 -16.83
N SER A 75 -15.47 -18.75 -16.84
CA SER A 75 -14.88 -18.19 -15.63
C SER A 75 -15.96 -17.61 -14.71
N PRO A 76 -15.83 -17.74 -13.37
CA PRO A 76 -16.71 -17.04 -12.45
C PRO A 76 -16.68 -15.54 -12.77
N ASN A 77 -17.85 -15.00 -13.08
CA ASN A 77 -18.03 -13.58 -13.37
C ASN A 77 -17.70 -12.78 -12.10
N GLU A 78 -16.84 -11.77 -12.18
CA GLU A 78 -16.63 -10.81 -11.08
C GLU A 78 -17.85 -9.90 -10.94
N GLN A 79 -18.94 -10.49 -10.44
CA GLN A 79 -20.19 -9.80 -10.19
C GLN A 79 -20.02 -9.03 -8.88
N GLU A 80 -19.68 -7.74 -9.00
CA GLU A 80 -19.40 -6.82 -7.90
C GLU A 80 -20.54 -6.78 -6.88
N VAL A 81 -20.42 -7.58 -5.80
CA VAL A 81 -21.41 -7.66 -4.71
C VAL A 81 -21.28 -6.41 -3.84
N LYS A 82 -21.90 -5.31 -4.31
CA LYS A 82 -22.02 -4.06 -3.55
C LYS A 82 -22.82 -4.31 -2.29
N ASP A 83 -22.25 -3.86 -1.17
CA ASP A 83 -22.90 -4.04 0.11
C ASP A 83 -24.16 -3.17 0.24
N LYS A 84 -25.21 -3.71 0.88
CA LYS A 84 -26.43 -2.95 1.19
C LYS A 84 -26.23 -1.92 2.29
N ASN A 85 -25.03 -1.87 2.89
CA ASN A 85 -24.68 -1.05 4.04
C ASN A 85 -24.19 0.37 3.71
N ASN A 86 -23.88 0.70 2.45
CA ASN A 86 -23.51 2.05 2.05
C ASN A 86 -24.66 3.06 2.40
N ASP A 87 -24.33 4.13 3.11
CA ASP A 87 -25.25 5.22 3.43
C ASP A 87 -24.78 6.53 2.79
N SER A 88 -25.67 7.19 2.06
CA SER A 88 -25.35 8.38 1.27
C SER A 88 -25.34 9.66 2.13
N GLN A 89 -24.67 9.61 3.29
CA GLN A 89 -24.46 10.80 4.11
C GLN A 89 -23.62 11.81 3.33
N LYS A 90 -24.09 13.06 3.27
CA LYS A 90 -23.53 14.13 2.43
C LYS A 90 -22.16 14.58 2.97
N THR A 91 -21.15 13.80 2.64
CA THR A 91 -19.77 13.99 3.05
C THR A 91 -19.09 14.99 2.11
N THR A 92 -18.42 16.00 2.65
CA THR A 92 -17.64 16.95 1.84
C THR A 92 -16.38 16.25 1.32
N LYS A 93 -16.50 15.67 0.12
CA LYS A 93 -15.43 15.03 -0.65
C LYS A 93 -14.43 16.10 -1.13
N VAL A 94 -13.17 15.98 -0.73
CA VAL A 94 -12.07 16.90 -1.11
C VAL A 94 -11.00 16.18 -1.92
N ASN A 95 -10.10 16.94 -2.55
CA ASN A 95 -8.90 16.36 -3.15
C ASN A 95 -7.94 15.86 -2.06
N SER A 96 -7.36 14.69 -2.23
CA SER A 96 -6.26 14.18 -1.41
C SER A 96 -4.99 15.00 -1.64
N ILE A 97 -4.27 15.31 -0.56
CA ILE A 97 -2.87 15.80 -0.65
C ILE A 97 -1.85 14.68 -0.42
N VAL A 98 -2.30 13.54 0.10
CA VAL A 98 -1.53 12.29 0.18
C VAL A 98 -1.62 11.50 -1.14
N LYS A 99 -0.60 10.69 -1.41
CA LYS A 99 -0.49 9.82 -2.59
C LYS A 99 -0.70 8.37 -2.17
N LEU A 100 -1.97 7.95 -2.13
CA LEU A 100 -2.39 6.57 -1.90
C LEU A 100 -2.19 5.73 -3.17
N TYR A 101 -1.87 4.44 -3.01
CA TYR A 101 -1.66 3.50 -4.11
C TYR A 101 -2.64 2.31 -4.04
N ASN A 102 -3.05 1.81 -5.21
CA ASN A 102 -3.68 0.48 -5.32
C ASN A 102 -2.71 -0.58 -4.79
N GLY A 103 -3.21 -1.62 -4.12
CA GLY A 103 -2.37 -2.68 -3.56
C GLY A 103 -3.04 -3.42 -2.41
N THR A 104 -2.29 -4.30 -1.73
CA THR A 104 -2.71 -4.88 -0.45
C THR A 104 -1.85 -4.30 0.66
N TYR A 105 -2.49 -3.73 1.68
CA TYR A 105 -1.86 -3.23 2.89
C TYR A 105 -2.03 -4.31 3.96
N PHE A 106 -0.92 -4.83 4.46
CA PHE A 106 -0.86 -5.98 5.35
C PHE A 106 -0.69 -5.54 6.81
N ASP A 107 -1.30 -6.25 7.75
CA ASP A 107 -1.10 -6.09 9.20
C ASP A 107 0.42 -6.06 9.51
N ASP A 108 0.94 -4.93 9.98
CA ASP A 108 2.38 -4.65 10.14
C ASP A 108 3.13 -5.70 10.96
N ARG A 109 2.46 -6.22 12.00
CA ARG A 109 2.94 -7.31 12.86
C ARG A 109 3.27 -8.61 12.11
N ARG A 110 2.87 -8.77 10.84
CA ARG A 110 3.21 -9.91 9.97
C ARG A 110 4.71 -10.00 9.64
N PHE A 111 5.43 -8.88 9.65
CA PHE A 111 6.80 -8.80 9.15
C PHE A 111 7.89 -9.03 10.23
N GLY A 112 7.51 -9.17 11.50
CA GLY A 112 8.43 -9.58 12.57
C GLY A 112 8.50 -11.10 12.76
N ASP A 113 9.35 -11.56 13.69
CA ASP A 113 9.60 -12.99 13.97
C ASP A 113 8.36 -13.82 14.40
N ASN A 114 7.25 -13.15 14.71
CA ASN A 114 6.04 -13.76 15.24
C ASN A 114 5.08 -14.19 14.12
N VAL A 115 4.95 -15.49 13.89
CA VAL A 115 3.97 -16.07 12.95
C VAL A 115 2.54 -15.75 13.40
N LEU A 116 1.93 -14.72 12.79
CA LEU A 116 0.55 -14.34 13.03
C LEU A 116 -0.43 -15.42 12.53
N LYS A 117 -1.08 -16.11 13.47
CA LYS A 117 -2.15 -17.06 13.15
C LYS A 117 -3.32 -16.38 12.44
N ASN A 118 -3.81 -15.25 12.95
CA ASN A 118 -4.96 -14.53 12.40
C ASN A 118 -4.61 -13.04 12.27
N TYR A 119 -4.83 -12.44 11.10
CA TYR A 119 -4.62 -11.01 10.83
C TYR A 119 -5.57 -10.49 9.75
N CYS A 120 -5.49 -9.20 9.42
CA CYS A 120 -6.29 -8.62 8.34
C CYS A 120 -5.44 -8.08 7.18
N GLU A 121 -6.03 -8.07 5.98
CA GLU A 121 -5.45 -7.48 4.78
C GLU A 121 -6.44 -6.49 4.16
N ILE A 122 -5.98 -5.27 3.87
CA ILE A 122 -6.79 -4.23 3.23
C ILE A 122 -6.42 -4.18 1.75
N ALA A 123 -7.31 -4.63 0.87
CA ALA A 123 -7.12 -4.43 -0.57
C ALA A 123 -7.66 -3.05 -0.96
N ILE A 124 -6.77 -2.17 -1.42
CA ILE A 124 -7.08 -0.84 -1.95
C ILE A 124 -7.06 -0.89 -3.48
N SER A 125 -8.08 -0.32 -4.11
CA SER A 125 -8.29 -0.31 -5.55
C SER A 125 -8.97 0.98 -6.00
N ASN A 126 -9.01 1.23 -7.31
CA ASN A 126 -9.68 2.39 -7.91
C ASN A 126 -9.34 3.73 -7.23
N VAL A 127 -8.09 3.92 -6.80
CA VAL A 127 -7.65 5.18 -6.21
C VAL A 127 -7.79 6.31 -7.23
N THR A 128 -8.51 7.35 -6.82
CA THR A 128 -8.64 8.63 -7.52
C THR A 128 -8.14 9.75 -6.60
N ASN A 129 -8.02 10.97 -7.13
CA ASN A 129 -7.65 12.14 -6.35
C ASN A 129 -8.64 12.52 -5.22
N THR A 130 -9.79 11.84 -5.09
CA THR A 130 -10.87 12.24 -4.17
C THR A 130 -11.59 11.06 -3.49
N SER A 131 -11.29 9.82 -3.87
CA SER A 131 -11.86 8.60 -3.30
C SER A 131 -11.08 7.34 -3.69
N PHE A 132 -11.24 6.25 -2.96
CA PHE A 132 -10.71 4.92 -3.30
C PHE A 132 -11.68 3.82 -2.88
N ASP A 133 -11.62 2.68 -3.57
CA ASP A 133 -12.35 1.47 -3.18
C ASP A 133 -11.50 0.60 -2.26
N PHE A 134 -12.12 0.01 -1.23
CA PHE A 134 -11.46 -0.88 -0.29
C PHE A 134 -12.29 -2.15 0.00
N THR A 135 -11.59 -3.26 0.25
CA THR A 135 -12.16 -4.55 0.71
C THR A 135 -11.29 -5.08 1.85
N ILE A 136 -11.91 -5.57 2.93
CA ILE A 136 -11.17 -6.07 4.10
C ILE A 136 -11.30 -7.59 4.18
N TYR A 137 -10.15 -8.25 4.29
CA TYR A 137 -10.04 -9.70 4.44
C TYR A 137 -9.53 -10.08 5.82
N GLU A 138 -10.09 -11.14 6.37
CA GLU A 138 -9.53 -11.94 7.46
C GLU A 138 -8.65 -13.03 6.84
N VAL A 139 -7.41 -13.17 7.31
CA VAL A 139 -6.47 -14.20 6.86
C VAL A 139 -6.06 -15.05 8.04
N ASN A 140 -6.23 -16.37 7.90
CA ASN A 140 -5.79 -17.36 8.87
C ASN A 140 -4.61 -18.15 8.30
N THR A 141 -3.59 -18.38 9.12
CA THR A 141 -2.36 -19.11 8.76
C THR A 141 -2.05 -20.26 9.70
N LEU A 142 -1.35 -21.24 9.16
CA LEU A 142 -0.78 -22.35 9.89
C LEU A 142 0.67 -22.52 9.43
N TYR A 143 1.62 -22.55 10.38
CA TYR A 143 3.07 -22.60 10.11
C TYR A 143 3.55 -21.58 9.06
N GLY A 144 3.01 -20.35 9.10
CA GLY A 144 3.36 -19.25 8.19
C GLY A 144 2.72 -19.29 6.81
N LYS A 145 1.90 -20.31 6.51
CA LYS A 145 1.19 -20.45 5.23
C LYS A 145 -0.26 -20.06 5.37
N THR A 146 -0.82 -19.35 4.38
CA THR A 146 -2.24 -18.99 4.34
C THR A 146 -3.10 -20.22 4.16
N GLU A 147 -3.91 -20.56 5.17
CA GLU A 147 -4.91 -21.62 5.13
C GLU A 147 -6.23 -21.12 4.53
N SER A 148 -6.62 -19.88 4.87
CA SER A 148 -7.83 -19.25 4.33
C SER A 148 -7.71 -17.72 4.29
N LYS A 149 -8.34 -17.12 3.28
CA LYS A 149 -8.54 -15.68 3.14
C LYS A 149 -10.02 -15.43 2.86
N LYS A 150 -10.70 -14.73 3.77
CA LYS A 150 -12.15 -14.54 3.79
C LYS A 150 -12.48 -13.06 3.78
N VAL A 151 -13.40 -12.62 2.93
CA VAL A 151 -13.92 -11.24 3.00
C VAL A 151 -14.73 -11.08 4.29
N ILE A 152 -14.34 -10.13 5.14
CA ILE A 152 -15.09 -9.74 6.35
C ILE A 152 -15.77 -8.36 6.21
N PHE A 153 -15.38 -7.60 5.19
CA PHE A 153 -16.04 -6.36 4.80
C PHE A 153 -16.05 -6.26 3.27
N LEU A 154 -17.24 -6.20 2.68
CA LEU A 154 -17.43 -6.17 1.23
C LEU A 154 -16.88 -4.87 0.62
N LYS A 155 -16.62 -4.90 -0.70
CA LYS A 155 -16.07 -3.76 -1.44
C LYS A 155 -16.95 -2.51 -1.29
N ASN A 156 -16.36 -1.43 -0.77
CA ASN A 156 -17.00 -0.13 -0.58
C ASN A 156 -16.02 1.00 -0.94
N THR A 157 -16.53 2.24 -1.09
CA THR A 157 -15.73 3.41 -1.50
C THR A 157 -15.57 4.40 -0.35
N ALA A 158 -14.33 4.67 0.07
CA ALA A 158 -14.01 5.76 0.99
C ALA A 158 -13.76 7.06 0.21
N VAL A 159 -14.10 8.21 0.80
CA VAL A 159 -13.88 9.55 0.22
C VAL A 159 -12.87 10.32 1.06
N PHE A 160 -11.96 11.08 0.44
CA PHE A 160 -11.04 11.95 1.18
C PHE A 160 -11.80 13.15 1.76
N THR A 161 -11.44 13.57 2.97
CA THR A 161 -12.13 14.60 3.77
C THR A 161 -11.16 15.55 4.47
N GLY A 162 -11.69 16.65 5.00
CA GLY A 162 -10.92 17.65 5.73
C GLY A 162 -9.94 18.41 4.83
N ASP A 163 -8.66 18.26 5.11
CA ASP A 163 -7.51 18.80 4.35
C ASP A 163 -6.99 17.84 3.26
N GLY A 164 -7.60 16.66 3.11
CA GLY A 164 -7.13 15.62 2.19
C GLY A 164 -6.04 14.71 2.76
N THR A 165 -5.77 14.75 4.07
CA THR A 165 -4.88 13.81 4.79
C THR A 165 -5.62 12.61 5.42
N LYS A 166 -6.95 12.56 5.29
CA LYS A 166 -7.81 11.51 5.86
C LYS A 166 -8.90 11.12 4.87
N ALA A 167 -9.47 9.93 5.06
CA ALA A 167 -10.65 9.50 4.32
C ALA A 167 -11.67 8.85 5.24
N VAL A 168 -12.92 8.77 4.78
CA VAL A 168 -14.02 8.17 5.53
C VAL A 168 -14.93 7.37 4.62
N PHE A 169 -15.48 6.28 5.14
CA PHE A 169 -16.64 5.59 4.58
C PHE A 169 -17.78 5.66 5.59
N HIS A 170 -18.95 6.11 5.15
CA HIS A 170 -20.18 6.10 5.94
C HIS A 170 -21.08 4.94 5.51
N GLY A 171 -21.33 4.02 6.43
CA GLY A 171 -22.33 2.98 6.31
C GLY A 171 -23.44 3.17 7.34
N LYS A 172 -24.59 2.54 7.08
CA LYS A 172 -25.84 2.69 7.84
C LYS A 172 -25.69 2.47 9.35
N ASN A 173 -24.80 1.57 9.73
CA ASN A 173 -24.59 1.15 11.13
C ASN A 173 -23.15 1.37 11.63
N TYR A 174 -22.25 1.91 10.78
CA TYR A 174 -20.82 2.04 11.08
C TYR A 174 -20.15 3.07 10.16
N THR A 175 -19.19 3.81 10.69
CA THR A 175 -18.37 4.76 9.92
C THR A 175 -16.91 4.35 10.07
N LEU A 176 -16.23 4.04 8.96
CA LEU A 176 -14.81 3.70 8.96
C LEU A 176 -13.98 4.94 8.67
N ASN A 177 -13.09 5.31 9.59
CA ASN A 177 -12.19 6.44 9.45
C ASN A 177 -10.79 5.93 9.11
N PHE A 178 -10.22 6.44 8.02
CA PHE A 178 -8.90 6.10 7.51
C PHE A 178 -7.93 7.25 7.79
N THR A 179 -6.82 6.94 8.44
CA THR A 179 -5.71 7.86 8.70
C THR A 179 -4.42 7.32 8.09
N PHE A 180 -3.59 8.23 7.58
CA PHE A 180 -2.35 7.90 6.87
C PHE A 180 -1.14 8.44 7.65
N PRO A 181 -0.71 7.76 8.74
CA PRO A 181 0.41 8.22 9.56
C PRO A 181 1.74 8.09 8.80
N ASN A 182 2.71 8.95 9.09
CA ASN A 182 4.00 8.95 8.39
C ASN A 182 5.05 8.06 9.07
N LYS A 183 4.72 6.79 9.41
CA LYS A 183 5.61 5.95 10.24
C LYS A 183 6.91 5.59 9.51
N HIS A 184 6.83 5.31 8.21
CA HIS A 184 7.98 5.03 7.35
C HIS A 184 8.51 6.27 6.62
N ASN A 185 8.31 7.47 7.18
CA ASN A 185 8.84 8.77 6.68
C ASN A 185 8.63 9.05 5.17
N SER A 186 7.60 8.47 4.57
CA SER A 186 7.36 8.43 3.13
C SER A 186 6.45 9.55 2.58
N TYR A 187 5.92 10.44 3.44
CA TYR A 187 5.01 11.51 3.06
C TYR A 187 5.51 12.32 1.82
N PRO A 188 4.66 12.56 0.80
CA PRO A 188 3.21 12.35 0.76
C PRO A 188 2.75 10.92 0.42
N VAL A 189 3.65 9.98 0.17
CA VAL A 189 3.29 8.59 -0.18
C VAL A 189 2.74 7.86 1.05
N VAL A 190 1.59 7.21 0.85
CA VAL A 190 0.93 6.42 1.89
C VAL A 190 1.51 5.01 1.90
N THR A 191 2.55 4.80 2.72
CA THR A 191 3.04 3.46 3.11
C THR A 191 2.14 2.81 4.15
N ASP A 192 1.60 3.62 5.07
CA ASP A 192 0.89 3.20 6.27
C ASP A 192 -0.59 3.64 6.25
N ILE A 193 -1.49 2.75 6.65
CA ILE A 193 -2.91 3.03 6.87
C ILE A 193 -3.31 2.56 8.27
N GLU A 194 -4.01 3.39 9.03
CA GLU A 194 -4.74 3.00 10.24
C GLU A 194 -6.25 3.17 9.98
N ILE A 195 -7.07 2.25 10.51
CA ILE A 195 -8.52 2.23 10.27
C ILE A 195 -9.25 2.00 11.59
N SER A 196 -10.14 2.93 11.94
CA SER A 196 -11.02 2.85 13.12
C SER A 196 -12.50 2.88 12.71
N GLY A 197 -13.38 2.45 13.61
CA GLY A 197 -14.80 2.22 13.36
C GLY A 197 -15.16 0.77 12.98
N PHE A 198 -14.19 -0.15 13.03
CA PHE A 198 -14.40 -1.58 12.77
C PHE A 198 -13.44 -2.44 13.60
N HIS A 199 -13.98 -3.10 14.63
CA HIS A 199 -13.21 -3.79 15.67
C HIS A 199 -12.05 -4.71 15.19
N PRO A 200 -12.18 -5.48 14.08
CA PRO A 200 -11.06 -6.27 13.55
C PRO A 200 -9.81 -5.48 13.16
N LEU A 201 -9.89 -4.16 12.97
CA LEU A 201 -8.79 -3.30 12.51
C LEU A 201 -8.25 -2.33 13.57
N GLU A 202 -8.96 -2.15 14.69
CA GLU A 202 -8.62 -1.15 15.70
C GLU A 202 -7.20 -1.34 16.27
N GLY A 203 -6.45 -0.24 16.37
CA GLY A 203 -5.12 -0.21 17.00
C GLY A 203 -4.00 -0.90 16.22
N LYS A 204 -4.12 -1.03 14.89
CA LYS A 204 -3.16 -1.72 14.02
C LYS A 204 -2.75 -0.85 12.82
N THR A 205 -1.52 -1.01 12.36
CA THR A 205 -1.07 -0.43 11.09
C THR A 205 -1.21 -1.45 9.96
N TYR A 206 -1.60 -0.97 8.78
CA TYR A 206 -1.65 -1.73 7.55
C TYR A 206 -0.67 -1.13 6.55
N VAL A 207 0.34 -1.89 6.15
CA VAL A 207 1.50 -1.40 5.40
C VAL A 207 1.63 -2.06 4.03
N ASN A 208 2.00 -1.29 3.01
CA ASN A 208 2.16 -1.78 1.63
C ASN A 208 3.64 -1.70 1.20
N ASN A 209 4.35 -2.82 1.34
CA ASN A 209 5.75 -2.98 0.92
C ASN A 209 5.92 -3.17 -0.60
N GLY A 210 4.87 -2.95 -1.39
CA GLY A 210 4.86 -3.08 -2.85
C GLY A 210 4.85 -1.73 -3.58
N ILE A 211 5.16 -0.62 -2.90
CA ILE A 211 5.23 0.72 -3.48
C ILE A 211 6.69 1.00 -3.90
N PRO A 212 6.99 1.16 -5.21
CA PRO A 212 8.37 1.31 -5.68
C PRO A 212 9.08 2.54 -5.09
N GLY A 213 10.27 2.33 -4.53
CA GLY A 213 11.08 3.37 -3.87
C GLY A 213 10.64 3.68 -2.43
N HIS A 214 9.73 2.90 -1.86
CA HIS A 214 9.20 3.01 -0.50
C HIS A 214 9.19 1.65 0.24
N GLU A 215 10.06 0.74 -0.19
CA GLU A 215 10.23 -0.58 0.40
C GLU A 215 10.95 -0.51 1.77
N PHE A 216 10.57 -1.41 2.67
CA PHE A 216 11.08 -1.55 4.04
C PHE A 216 11.38 -3.02 4.38
N GLY A 217 12.25 -3.26 5.37
CA GLY A 217 12.69 -4.58 5.81
C GLY A 217 13.52 -4.52 7.09
#